data_AF-A0A090B5A8-F1
#
_entry.id   AF-A0A090B5A8-F1
#
_cell.length_a   1.000
_cell.length_b   1.000
_cell.length_c   1.000
_cell.angle_alpha   90.00
_cell.angle_beta   90.00
_cell.angle_gamma   90.00
#
_symmetry.space_group_name_H-M   'P 1'
#
loop_
_entity.id
_entity.type
_entity.pdbx_description
1 polymer ?
#
loop_
_entity_poly.entity_id
_entity_poly.type
_entity_poly.pdbx_seq_one_letter_code
_entity_poly.pdbx_strand_id
1 'polypeptide(L)'
;MCSVNKDKYSNIMEEIVNDIFYSNVSYRGKIAIARQLAEIILRIILDYPAQTNLMLGDKRKVIPLIKSKDLKNKTGDFLYKTVDELRQLGNMKTHTKELNVTTKEELDQFLDILYRLMAYLFIDYFCSKNKFSDNPDVGLFSVLPPVIRFITLEKLSEIYPDNVFIWYKLGLVTLKKSNIDIAIEWVEENKDFFENMSTNHPDLNDYNKDNFPNMYLLLIKSIKDVKNKRDLAIYPIYETFEESVKFYKKLPSIPKAQVQIPLAPEMKSLLDFLFYGH
;
A
#
# COMPACT_ATOMS: atom_id res chain seq x y z
N MET A 1 10.48 -8.24 -9.52
CA MET A 1 9.14 -8.80 -9.80
C MET A 1 8.98 -9.11 -11.28
N CYS A 2 8.61 -10.34 -11.62
CA CYS A 2 7.93 -10.66 -12.88
C CYS A 2 6.42 -10.40 -12.71
N SER A 3 5.67 -10.24 -13.80
CA SER A 3 4.21 -10.05 -13.80
C SER A 3 3.50 -11.03 -12.85
N VAL A 4 2.60 -10.54 -11.99
CA VAL A 4 1.83 -11.42 -11.10
C VAL A 4 0.90 -12.28 -11.96
N ASN A 5 1.18 -13.58 -12.01
CA ASN A 5 0.29 -14.53 -12.68
C ASN A 5 -0.96 -14.75 -11.81
N LYS A 6 -1.93 -13.87 -12.00
CA LYS A 6 -3.22 -13.83 -11.32
C LYS A 6 -3.98 -15.16 -11.43
N ASP A 7 -3.90 -15.83 -12.57
CA ASP A 7 -4.62 -17.09 -12.83
C ASP A 7 -4.16 -18.23 -11.92
N LYS A 8 -2.94 -18.13 -11.35
CA LYS A 8 -2.39 -19.17 -10.48
C LYS A 8 -3.03 -19.22 -9.10
N TYR A 9 -3.53 -18.08 -8.60
CA TYR A 9 -4.11 -17.97 -7.27
C TYR A 9 -5.57 -17.49 -7.30
N SER A 10 -6.15 -17.26 -8.48
CA SER A 10 -7.50 -16.72 -8.63
C SER A 10 -8.54 -17.46 -7.79
N ASN A 11 -8.68 -18.78 -7.99
CA ASN A 11 -9.74 -19.54 -7.32
C ASN A 11 -9.61 -19.49 -5.78
N ILE A 12 -8.39 -19.63 -5.25
CA ILE A 12 -8.19 -19.61 -3.79
C ILE A 12 -8.30 -18.18 -3.21
N MET A 13 -7.93 -17.15 -3.98
CA MET A 13 -7.99 -15.76 -3.51
C MET A 13 -9.43 -15.27 -3.36
N GLU A 14 -10.35 -15.65 -4.26
CA GLU A 14 -11.77 -15.28 -4.14
C GLU A 14 -12.39 -15.85 -2.86
N GLU A 15 -12.14 -17.13 -2.57
CA GLU A 15 -12.59 -17.78 -1.34
C GLU A 15 -11.99 -17.13 -0.09
N ILE A 16 -10.67 -16.94 -0.08
CA ILE A 16 -9.94 -16.33 1.05
C ILE A 16 -10.45 -14.93 1.34
N VAL A 17 -10.58 -14.07 0.33
CA VAL A 17 -11.00 -12.68 0.51
C VAL A 17 -12.46 -12.62 0.97
N ASN A 18 -13.33 -13.43 0.37
CA ASN A 18 -14.71 -13.54 0.81
C ASN A 18 -14.82 -13.96 2.28
N ASP A 19 -14.01 -14.93 2.72
CA ASP A 19 -14.08 -15.42 4.08
C ASP A 19 -13.51 -14.46 5.14
N ILE A 20 -12.49 -13.68 4.78
CA ILE A 20 -11.93 -12.68 5.67
C ILE A 20 -12.93 -11.52 5.84
N PHE A 21 -13.46 -10.98 4.74
CA PHE A 21 -14.14 -9.68 4.76
C PHE A 21 -15.67 -9.77 4.73
N TYR A 22 -16.25 -10.80 4.11
CA TYR A 22 -17.70 -10.82 3.81
C TYR A 22 -18.48 -11.97 4.44
N SER A 23 -17.82 -13.03 4.92
CA SER A 23 -18.49 -14.17 5.54
C SER A 23 -18.54 -14.11 7.08
N ASN A 24 -19.42 -14.92 7.66
CA ASN A 24 -19.67 -15.03 9.11
C ASN A 24 -18.68 -15.95 9.84
N VAL A 25 -17.47 -16.11 9.32
CA VAL A 25 -16.39 -16.86 9.99
C VAL A 25 -15.98 -16.16 11.28
N SER A 26 -15.71 -16.93 12.34
CA SER A 26 -15.20 -16.39 13.61
C SER A 26 -13.91 -15.58 13.41
N TYR A 27 -13.62 -14.60 14.28
CA TYR A 27 -12.37 -13.81 14.16
C TYR A 27 -11.10 -14.68 14.18
N ARG A 28 -11.10 -15.76 14.98
CA ARG A 28 -10.03 -16.76 14.95
C ARG A 28 -9.89 -17.42 13.57
N GLY A 29 -11.00 -17.83 12.97
CA GLY A 29 -11.03 -18.39 11.62
C GLY A 29 -10.55 -17.38 10.58
N LYS A 30 -10.98 -16.12 10.68
CA LYS A 30 -10.54 -15.03 9.80
C LYS A 30 -9.03 -14.81 9.87
N ILE A 31 -8.42 -14.84 11.06
CA ILE A 31 -6.96 -14.79 11.21
C ILE A 31 -6.27 -15.99 10.54
N ALA A 32 -6.81 -17.20 10.70
CA ALA A 32 -6.26 -18.40 10.08
C ALA A 32 -6.28 -18.30 8.54
N ILE A 33 -7.34 -17.74 7.97
CA ILE A 33 -7.51 -17.53 6.52
C ILE A 33 -6.64 -16.36 6.03
N ALA A 34 -6.59 -15.25 6.76
CA ALA A 34 -5.72 -14.10 6.47
C ALA A 34 -4.22 -14.47 6.48
N ARG A 35 -3.83 -15.49 7.26
CA ARG A 35 -2.49 -16.06 7.18
C ARG A 35 -2.21 -16.73 5.84
N GLN A 36 -3.19 -17.40 5.24
CA GLN A 36 -3.03 -17.99 3.90
C GLN A 36 -2.83 -16.89 2.85
N LEU A 37 -3.58 -15.79 2.96
CA LEU A 37 -3.39 -14.60 2.13
C LEU A 37 -1.96 -14.05 2.27
N ALA A 38 -1.47 -13.92 3.52
CA ALA A 38 -0.09 -13.48 3.77
C ALA A 38 0.95 -14.40 3.12
N GLU A 39 0.74 -15.71 3.14
CA GLU A 39 1.64 -16.68 2.48
C GLU A 39 1.63 -16.52 0.95
N ILE A 40 0.47 -16.29 0.33
CA ILE A 40 0.36 -16.00 -1.11
C ILE A 40 1.10 -14.72 -1.47
N ILE A 41 0.88 -13.63 -0.72
CA ILE A 41 1.56 -12.35 -0.95
C ILE A 41 3.07 -12.50 -0.79
N LEU A 42 3.52 -13.21 0.26
CA LEU A 42 4.94 -13.46 0.49
C LEU A 42 5.58 -14.26 -0.64
N ARG A 43 4.88 -15.24 -1.22
CA ARG A 43 5.35 -15.97 -2.41
C ARG A 43 5.55 -15.02 -3.59
N ILE A 44 4.63 -14.07 -3.80
CA ILE A 44 4.76 -13.08 -4.88
C ILE A 44 5.97 -12.15 -4.63
N ILE A 45 6.14 -11.66 -3.41
CA ILE A 45 7.28 -10.80 -3.03
C ILE A 45 8.62 -11.52 -3.27
N LEU A 46 8.70 -12.79 -2.89
CA LEU A 46 9.91 -13.60 -2.97
C LEU A 46 10.10 -14.29 -4.33
N ASP A 47 9.19 -14.09 -5.28
CA ASP A 47 9.16 -14.79 -6.57
C ASP A 47 9.25 -16.32 -6.40
N TYR A 48 8.48 -16.84 -5.42
CA TYR A 48 8.59 -18.19 -4.92
C TYR A 48 7.53 -19.12 -5.57
N PRO A 49 7.89 -20.34 -6.03
CA PRO A 49 6.96 -21.19 -6.79
C PRO A 49 5.73 -21.68 -5.99
N ALA A 50 4.52 -21.51 -6.52
CA ALA A 50 3.27 -21.87 -5.81
C ALA A 50 3.16 -23.32 -5.32
N GLN A 51 3.59 -24.32 -6.12
CA GLN A 51 3.49 -25.73 -5.73
C GLN A 51 4.59 -26.20 -4.75
N THR A 52 5.42 -25.28 -4.26
CA THR A 52 6.47 -25.64 -3.30
C THR A 52 6.07 -25.25 -1.88
N ASN A 53 6.57 -26.00 -0.90
CA ASN A 53 6.26 -25.73 0.49
C ASN A 53 6.95 -24.43 0.95
N LEU A 54 6.16 -23.39 1.19
CA LEU A 54 6.54 -22.13 1.83
C LEU A 54 5.41 -21.77 2.78
N MET A 55 5.65 -21.95 4.07
CA MET A 55 4.72 -21.57 5.12
C MET A 55 5.31 -20.40 5.89
N LEU A 56 4.46 -19.50 6.37
CA LEU A 56 4.89 -18.33 7.16
C LEU A 56 5.68 -18.75 8.41
N GLY A 57 5.41 -19.95 8.93
CA GLY A 57 6.09 -20.53 10.10
C GLY A 57 7.48 -21.08 9.84
N ASP A 58 7.90 -21.31 8.59
CA ASP A 58 9.20 -21.91 8.27
C ASP A 58 10.34 -20.88 8.31
N LYS A 59 10.71 -20.47 9.52
CA LYS A 59 11.75 -19.46 9.78
C LYS A 59 13.06 -19.74 9.05
N ARG A 60 13.49 -21.01 9.02
CA ARG A 60 14.80 -21.40 8.46
C ARG A 60 14.89 -21.09 6.98
N LYS A 61 13.76 -21.18 6.28
CA LYS A 61 13.67 -20.93 4.85
C LYS A 61 13.27 -19.49 4.52
N VAL A 62 12.29 -18.95 5.24
CA VAL A 62 11.71 -17.63 4.95
C VAL A 62 12.64 -16.49 5.36
N ILE A 63 13.29 -16.57 6.53
CA ILE A 63 14.10 -15.47 7.08
C ILE A 63 15.30 -15.09 6.18
N PRO A 64 16.08 -16.03 5.62
CA PRO A 64 17.16 -15.67 4.70
C PRO A 64 16.66 -14.96 3.44
N LEU A 65 15.53 -15.41 2.88
CA LEU A 65 14.94 -14.84 1.66
C LEU A 65 14.45 -13.41 1.89
N ILE A 66 13.73 -13.17 2.99
CA ILE A 66 13.24 -11.83 3.32
C ILE A 66 14.38 -10.86 3.64
N LYS A 67 15.42 -11.29 4.36
CA LYS A 67 16.60 -10.44 4.63
C LYS A 67 17.34 -10.06 3.36
N SER A 68 17.50 -11.01 2.43
CA SER A 68 18.09 -10.73 1.11
C SER A 68 17.26 -9.71 0.32
N LYS A 69 15.92 -9.86 0.36
CA LYS A 69 14.99 -8.94 -0.28
C LYS A 69 15.05 -7.53 0.33
N ASP A 70 15.05 -7.45 1.65
CA ASP A 70 15.12 -6.20 2.42
C ASP A 70 16.42 -5.43 2.12
N LEU A 71 17.55 -6.15 2.12
CA LEU A 71 18.85 -5.59 1.78
C LEU A 71 18.88 -5.05 0.35
N LYS A 72 18.34 -5.80 -0.62
CA LYS A 72 18.28 -5.39 -2.02
C LYS A 72 17.51 -4.09 -2.22
N ASN A 73 16.40 -3.92 -1.49
CA ASN A 73 15.53 -2.75 -1.62
C ASN A 73 15.88 -1.62 -0.66
N LYS A 74 16.90 -1.80 0.20
CA LYS A 74 17.28 -0.86 1.27
C LYS A 74 16.13 -0.53 2.21
N THR A 75 15.22 -1.47 2.44
CA THR A 75 14.02 -1.29 3.28
C THR A 75 14.31 -1.46 4.78
N GLY A 76 15.58 -1.64 5.16
CA GLY A 76 15.96 -2.01 6.53
C GLY A 76 15.43 -3.40 6.86
N ASP A 77 14.80 -3.57 8.03
CA ASP A 77 14.16 -4.84 8.42
C ASP A 77 12.63 -4.80 8.22
N PHE A 78 12.11 -3.99 7.29
CA PHE A 78 10.66 -3.78 7.17
C PHE A 78 9.90 -5.05 6.78
N LEU A 79 10.34 -5.78 5.75
CA LEU A 79 9.70 -7.04 5.37
C LEU A 79 9.90 -8.08 6.47
N TYR A 80 11.10 -8.17 7.04
CA TYR A 80 11.41 -9.06 8.15
C TYR A 80 10.46 -8.86 9.35
N LYS A 81 10.34 -7.63 9.85
CA LYS A 81 9.46 -7.30 10.98
C LYS A 81 8.01 -7.61 10.67
N THR A 82 7.53 -7.19 9.50
CA THR A 82 6.15 -7.43 9.06
C THR A 82 5.81 -8.93 9.01
N VAL A 83 6.68 -9.75 8.42
CA VAL A 83 6.50 -11.20 8.33
C VAL A 83 6.60 -11.86 9.70
N ASP A 84 7.54 -11.44 10.55
CA ASP A 84 7.69 -12.03 11.88
C ASP A 84 6.51 -11.69 12.80
N GLU A 85 5.96 -10.47 12.73
CA GLU A 85 4.75 -10.06 13.46
C GLU A 85 3.51 -10.87 13.03
N LEU A 86 3.27 -11.02 11.72
CA LEU A 86 2.18 -11.88 11.20
C LEU A 86 2.33 -13.31 11.69
N ARG A 87 3.56 -13.82 11.71
CA ARG A 87 3.84 -15.17 12.21
C ARG A 87 3.57 -15.29 13.70
N GLN A 88 3.99 -14.32 14.51
CA GLN A 88 3.77 -14.33 15.96
C GLN A 88 2.27 -14.28 16.29
N LEU A 89 1.54 -13.30 15.77
CA LEU A 89 0.10 -13.15 16.00
C LEU A 89 -0.69 -14.35 15.47
N GLY A 90 -0.39 -14.78 14.24
CA GLY A 90 -1.05 -15.92 13.62
C GLY A 90 -0.84 -17.22 14.41
N ASN A 91 0.38 -17.47 14.89
CA ASN A 91 0.67 -18.66 15.72
C ASN A 91 -0.07 -18.58 17.06
N MET A 92 -0.01 -17.45 17.77
CA MET A 92 -0.66 -17.31 19.08
C MET A 92 -2.15 -17.63 19.02
N LYS A 93 -2.85 -17.19 17.96
CA LYS A 93 -4.32 -17.31 17.88
C LYS A 93 -4.82 -18.61 17.27
N THR A 94 -3.99 -19.33 16.53
CA THR A 94 -4.37 -20.61 15.89
C THR A 94 -4.03 -21.83 16.72
N HIS A 95 -3.23 -21.69 17.78
CA HIS A 95 -2.94 -22.79 18.70
C HIS A 95 -4.11 -23.04 19.66
N THR A 96 -4.51 -24.30 19.80
CA THR A 96 -5.59 -24.75 20.70
C THR A 96 -5.34 -24.49 22.18
N LYS A 97 -4.12 -24.11 22.55
CA LYS A 97 -3.77 -23.66 23.91
C LYS A 97 -4.29 -22.26 24.23
N GLU A 98 -4.60 -21.45 23.22
CA GLU A 98 -5.28 -20.16 23.42
C GLU A 98 -6.77 -20.44 23.64
N LEU A 99 -7.22 -20.26 24.89
CA LEU A 99 -8.60 -20.53 25.29
C LEU A 99 -9.50 -19.30 25.19
N ASN A 100 -8.93 -18.11 25.05
CA ASN A 100 -9.71 -16.89 24.94
C ASN A 100 -10.35 -16.76 23.56
N VAL A 101 -11.54 -16.17 23.55
CA VAL A 101 -12.23 -15.77 22.32
C VAL A 101 -11.41 -14.66 21.68
N THR A 102 -11.06 -14.85 20.40
CA THR A 102 -10.40 -13.82 19.61
C THR A 102 -11.35 -12.66 19.41
N THR A 103 -10.87 -11.43 19.65
CA THR A 103 -11.64 -10.19 19.54
C THR A 103 -11.56 -9.60 18.13
N LYS A 104 -12.40 -8.59 17.86
CA LYS A 104 -12.35 -7.87 16.58
C LYS A 104 -11.06 -7.05 16.48
N GLU A 105 -10.66 -6.42 17.58
CA GLU A 105 -9.47 -5.58 17.68
C GLU A 105 -8.20 -6.38 17.34
N GLU A 106 -8.14 -7.64 17.75
CA GLU A 106 -7.05 -8.55 17.39
C GLU A 106 -7.05 -8.94 15.91
N LEU A 107 -8.23 -9.07 15.29
CA LEU A 107 -8.33 -9.25 13.84
C LEU A 107 -7.87 -7.98 13.11
N ASP A 108 -8.32 -6.80 13.55
CA ASP A 108 -7.95 -5.52 12.96
C ASP A 108 -6.42 -5.30 13.04
N GLN A 109 -5.79 -5.61 14.18
CA GLN A 109 -4.32 -5.62 14.32
C GLN A 109 -3.63 -6.55 13.33
N PHE A 110 -4.18 -7.75 13.09
CA PHE A 110 -3.62 -8.67 12.11
C PHE A 110 -3.74 -8.11 10.68
N LEU A 111 -4.89 -7.50 10.35
CA LEU A 111 -5.14 -6.89 9.04
C LEU A 111 -4.24 -5.68 8.80
N ASP A 112 -3.95 -4.87 9.82
CA ASP A 112 -3.01 -3.75 9.71
C ASP A 112 -1.60 -4.22 9.29
N ILE A 113 -1.14 -5.33 9.86
CA ILE A 113 0.16 -5.90 9.49
C ILE A 113 0.09 -6.56 8.11
N LEU A 114 -1.06 -7.13 7.75
CA LEU A 114 -1.28 -7.64 6.40
C LEU A 114 -1.22 -6.50 5.35
N TYR A 115 -1.75 -5.32 5.67
CA TYR A 115 -1.64 -4.13 4.81
C TYR A 115 -0.19 -3.66 4.66
N ARG A 116 0.65 -3.79 5.69
CA ARG A 116 2.11 -3.57 5.55
C ARG A 116 2.75 -4.55 4.57
N LEU A 117 2.34 -5.82 4.58
CA LEU A 117 2.83 -6.81 3.63
C LEU A 117 2.36 -6.50 2.20
N MET A 118 1.10 -6.08 2.02
CA MET A 118 0.57 -5.62 0.74
C MET A 118 1.30 -4.36 0.24
N ALA A 119 1.57 -3.39 1.11
CA ALA A 119 2.34 -2.19 0.80
C ALA A 119 3.76 -2.52 0.30
N TYR A 120 4.36 -3.60 0.79
CA TYR A 120 5.67 -4.06 0.34
C TYR A 120 5.70 -4.45 -1.15
N LEU A 121 4.59 -4.91 -1.74
CA LEU A 121 4.51 -5.17 -3.18
C LEU A 121 4.84 -3.91 -3.98
N PHE A 122 4.30 -2.76 -3.55
CA PHE A 122 4.51 -1.47 -4.20
C PHE A 122 5.86 -0.86 -3.84
N ILE A 123 6.35 -1.07 -2.60
CA ILE A 123 7.71 -0.68 -2.23
C ILE A 123 8.73 -1.42 -3.10
N ASP A 124 8.59 -2.74 -3.27
CA ASP A 124 9.45 -3.55 -4.15
C ASP A 124 9.37 -3.09 -5.61
N TYR A 125 8.17 -2.77 -6.09
CA TYR A 125 7.96 -2.22 -7.43
C TYR A 125 8.76 -0.93 -7.62
N PHE A 126 8.58 0.05 -6.73
CA PHE A 126 9.22 1.35 -6.87
C PHE A 126 10.73 1.35 -6.59
N CYS A 127 11.21 0.36 -5.83
CA CYS A 127 12.65 0.18 -5.60
C CYS A 127 13.36 -0.57 -6.72
N SER A 128 12.69 -1.53 -7.38
CA SER A 128 13.36 -2.48 -8.27
C SER A 128 13.00 -2.32 -9.75
N LYS A 129 11.94 -1.59 -10.10
CA LYS A 129 11.42 -1.53 -11.48
C LYS A 129 11.26 -0.13 -12.01
N ASN A 130 10.52 0.73 -11.31
CA ASN A 130 10.30 2.09 -11.76
C ASN A 130 10.45 3.06 -10.59
N LYS A 131 11.16 4.17 -10.79
CA LYS A 131 11.28 5.16 -9.72
C LYS A 131 9.93 5.85 -9.51
N PHE A 132 9.66 6.25 -8.28
CA PHE A 132 8.48 7.03 -7.96
C PHE A 132 8.63 8.44 -8.53
N SER A 133 7.93 8.75 -9.63
CA SER A 133 7.96 10.04 -10.33
C SER A 133 6.59 10.32 -10.95
N ASP A 134 6.35 11.50 -11.51
CA ASP A 134 5.05 11.82 -12.13
C ASP A 134 4.91 11.07 -13.45
N ASN A 135 4.32 9.87 -13.37
CA ASN A 135 4.24 8.91 -14.44
C ASN A 135 2.97 8.04 -14.31
N PRO A 136 2.64 7.24 -15.34
CA PRO A 136 1.44 6.40 -15.35
C PRO A 136 1.31 5.44 -14.18
N ASP A 137 2.43 4.89 -13.68
CA ASP A 137 2.43 3.99 -12.54
C ASP A 137 1.97 4.70 -11.27
N VAL A 138 2.36 5.95 -11.07
CA VAL A 138 1.89 6.75 -9.92
C VAL A 138 0.41 7.12 -10.07
N GLY A 139 -0.05 7.33 -11.31
CA GLY A 139 -1.48 7.48 -11.61
C GLY A 139 -2.30 6.26 -11.16
N LEU A 140 -1.85 5.05 -11.51
CA LEU A 140 -2.47 3.80 -11.09
C LEU A 140 -2.32 3.53 -9.58
N PHE A 141 -1.14 3.78 -9.02
CA PHE A 141 -0.87 3.68 -7.58
C PHE A 141 -1.84 4.55 -6.77
N SER A 142 -2.24 5.70 -7.30
CA SER A 142 -3.21 6.61 -6.67
C SER A 142 -4.64 6.06 -6.55
N VAL A 143 -4.89 4.82 -7.03
CA VAL A 143 -6.15 4.08 -6.86
C VAL A 143 -6.16 3.19 -5.61
N LEU A 144 -4.99 2.90 -5.03
CA LEU A 144 -4.86 2.04 -3.86
C LEU A 144 -5.54 2.61 -2.61
N PRO A 145 -6.02 1.76 -1.69
CA PRO A 145 -6.50 2.19 -0.37
C PRO A 145 -5.54 3.19 0.30
N PRO A 146 -6.04 4.25 0.97
CA PRO A 146 -5.17 5.29 1.54
C PRO A 146 -4.15 4.73 2.53
N VAL A 147 -4.52 3.70 3.31
CA VAL A 147 -3.63 3.02 4.24
C VAL A 147 -2.42 2.38 3.55
N ILE A 148 -2.63 1.68 2.44
CA ILE A 148 -1.54 1.05 1.67
C ILE A 148 -0.66 2.12 1.03
N ARG A 149 -1.28 3.15 0.44
CA ARG A 149 -0.54 4.28 -0.16
C ARG A 149 0.33 4.99 0.87
N PHE A 150 -0.20 5.24 2.06
CA PHE A 150 0.52 5.88 3.15
C PHE A 150 1.74 5.05 3.56
N ILE A 151 1.57 3.77 3.87
CA ILE A 151 2.68 2.88 4.28
C ILE A 151 3.75 2.81 3.19
N THR A 152 3.35 2.69 1.91
CA THR A 152 4.31 2.68 0.79
C THR A 152 5.07 4.00 0.68
N LEU A 153 4.38 5.15 0.72
CA LEU A 153 5.01 6.47 0.57
C LEU A 153 5.89 6.84 1.75
N GLU A 154 5.46 6.56 2.97
CA GLU A 154 6.26 6.72 4.19
C GLU A 154 7.58 5.95 4.03
N LYS A 155 7.50 4.67 3.63
CA LYS A 155 8.71 3.87 3.46
C LYS A 155 9.59 4.34 2.31
N LEU A 156 9.00 4.74 1.18
CA LEU A 156 9.78 5.28 0.07
C LEU A 156 10.44 6.62 0.41
N SER A 157 9.85 7.42 1.31
CA SER A 157 10.43 8.68 1.79
C SER A 157 11.69 8.46 2.62
N GLU A 158 11.75 7.36 3.39
CA GLU A 158 12.97 6.94 4.09
C GLU A 158 14.08 6.49 3.12
N ILE A 159 13.70 5.80 2.04
CA ILE A 159 14.65 5.25 1.06
C ILE A 159 15.17 6.33 0.10
N TYR A 160 14.30 7.28 -0.27
CA TYR A 160 14.56 8.34 -1.23
C TYR A 160 14.18 9.71 -0.65
N PRO A 161 14.84 10.18 0.42
CA PRO A 161 14.47 11.41 1.13
C PRO A 161 14.55 12.67 0.24
N ASP A 162 15.40 12.66 -0.78
CA ASP A 162 15.56 13.79 -1.72
C ASP A 162 14.46 13.84 -2.80
N ASN A 163 13.61 12.82 -2.89
CA ASN A 163 12.53 12.79 -3.87
C ASN A 163 11.32 13.59 -3.36
N VAL A 164 11.28 14.85 -3.75
CA VAL A 164 10.25 15.82 -3.37
C VAL A 164 8.84 15.41 -3.79
N PHE A 165 8.68 14.60 -4.84
CA PHE A 165 7.38 14.14 -5.29
C PHE A 165 6.77 13.09 -4.36
N ILE A 166 7.60 12.26 -3.72
CA ILE A 166 7.16 11.32 -2.68
C ILE A 166 6.57 12.10 -1.50
N TRP A 167 7.29 13.11 -1.00
CA TRP A 167 6.82 13.95 0.10
C TRP A 167 5.53 14.69 -0.22
N TYR A 168 5.43 15.23 -1.44
CA TYR A 168 4.20 15.86 -1.91
C TYR A 168 3.01 14.89 -1.87
N LYS A 169 3.17 13.68 -2.43
CA LYS A 169 2.11 12.65 -2.42
C LYS A 169 1.84 12.12 -1.00
N LEU A 170 2.85 12.06 -0.13
CA LEU A 170 2.72 11.63 1.26
C LEU A 170 1.82 12.60 2.06
N GLY A 171 2.00 13.91 1.90
CA GLY A 171 1.13 14.90 2.52
C GLY A 171 -0.33 14.78 2.06
N LEU A 172 -0.54 14.56 0.75
CA LEU A 172 -1.89 14.37 0.20
C LEU A 172 -2.57 13.08 0.67
N VAL A 173 -1.83 11.96 0.82
CA VAL A 173 -2.41 10.73 1.35
C VAL A 173 -2.66 10.81 2.86
N THR A 174 -1.85 11.57 3.60
CA THR A 174 -2.07 11.81 5.05
C THR A 174 -3.43 12.45 5.27
N LEU A 175 -3.79 13.45 4.46
CA LEU A 175 -5.13 14.02 4.44
C LEU A 175 -6.22 12.97 4.18
N LYS A 176 -6.01 12.09 3.19
CA LYS A 176 -7.01 11.08 2.77
C LYS A 176 -7.15 9.90 3.76
N LYS A 177 -6.09 9.56 4.48
CA LYS A 177 -6.09 8.48 5.48
C LYS A 177 -6.66 8.95 6.82
N SER A 178 -6.45 10.23 7.13
CA SER A 178 -6.78 10.82 8.42
C SER A 178 -7.80 11.94 8.23
N ASN A 179 -7.40 13.19 8.48
CA ASN A 179 -8.21 14.37 8.21
C ASN A 179 -7.30 15.58 7.97
N ILE A 180 -7.90 16.74 7.70
CA ILE A 180 -7.16 17.97 7.41
C ILE A 180 -6.30 18.45 8.58
N ASP A 181 -6.79 18.31 9.81
CA ASP A 181 -6.09 18.81 10.99
C ASP A 181 -4.82 18.00 11.24
N ILE A 182 -4.91 16.66 11.18
CA ILE A 182 -3.77 15.75 11.29
C ILE A 182 -2.77 15.97 10.15
N ALA A 183 -3.25 16.20 8.93
CA ALA A 183 -2.37 16.45 7.79
C ALA A 183 -1.61 17.79 7.93
N ILE A 184 -2.27 18.84 8.44
CA ILE A 184 -1.63 20.13 8.71
C ILE A 184 -0.62 19.98 9.85
N GLU A 185 -1.01 19.32 10.95
CA GLU A 185 -0.12 19.05 12.10
C GLU A 185 1.16 18.34 11.65
N TRP A 186 1.05 17.29 10.84
CA TRP A 186 2.21 16.58 10.27
C TRP A 186 3.13 17.50 9.45
N VAL A 187 2.58 18.44 8.67
CA VAL A 187 3.40 19.42 7.93
C VAL A 187 4.08 20.43 8.87
N GLU A 188 3.38 20.88 9.92
CA GLU A 188 3.93 21.81 10.91
C GLU A 188 5.03 21.16 11.77
N GLU A 189 4.88 19.90 12.17
CA GLU A 189 5.91 19.14 12.92
C GLU A 189 7.22 18.98 12.12
N ASN A 190 7.11 18.98 10.79
CA ASN A 190 8.24 18.81 9.87
C ASN A 190 8.56 20.11 9.12
N LYS A 191 8.16 21.26 9.66
CA LYS A 191 8.26 22.56 8.98
C LYS A 191 9.68 22.88 8.50
N ASP A 192 10.67 22.80 9.38
CA ASP A 192 12.06 23.11 9.02
C ASP A 192 12.57 22.24 7.87
N PHE A 193 12.18 20.96 7.85
CA PHE A 193 12.52 20.06 6.76
C PHE A 193 11.87 20.49 5.43
N PHE A 194 10.58 20.82 5.46
CA PHE A 194 9.84 21.20 4.24
C PHE A 194 10.13 22.63 3.74
N GLU A 195 10.53 23.55 4.62
CA GLU A 195 10.96 24.90 4.21
C GLU A 195 12.30 24.86 3.47
N ASN A 196 13.17 23.91 3.80
CA ASN A 196 14.46 23.69 3.13
C ASN A 196 14.35 22.85 1.84
N MET A 197 13.18 22.29 1.55
CA MET A 197 12.95 21.45 0.38
C MET A 197 12.40 22.27 -0.79
N SER A 198 13.19 22.41 -1.86
CA SER A 198 12.78 23.11 -3.08
C SER A 198 11.69 22.34 -3.84
N THR A 199 10.74 23.09 -4.39
CA THR A 199 9.66 22.58 -5.26
C THR A 199 9.98 22.70 -6.75
N ASN A 200 11.15 23.24 -7.10
CA ASN A 200 11.61 23.35 -8.48
C ASN A 200 12.04 21.98 -9.01
N HIS A 201 11.05 21.13 -9.30
CA HIS A 201 11.24 19.76 -9.73
C HIS A 201 10.23 19.42 -10.83
N PRO A 202 10.64 18.75 -11.94
CA PRO A 202 9.74 18.45 -13.05
C PRO A 202 8.43 17.75 -12.65
N ASP A 203 8.51 16.78 -11.73
CA ASP A 203 7.34 16.03 -11.24
C ASP A 203 6.33 16.90 -10.45
N LEU A 204 6.69 18.13 -10.07
CA LEU A 204 5.81 19.06 -9.37
C LEU A 204 5.24 20.15 -10.28
N ASN A 205 5.65 20.24 -11.54
CA ASN A 205 5.27 21.35 -12.43
C ASN A 205 3.73 21.51 -12.56
N ASP A 206 3.01 20.40 -12.69
CA ASP A 206 1.54 20.42 -12.83
C ASP A 206 0.82 20.75 -11.52
N TYR A 207 1.52 20.62 -10.40
CA TYR A 207 0.98 20.78 -9.05
C TYR A 207 1.37 22.13 -8.42
N ASN A 208 2.52 22.69 -8.76
CA ASN A 208 3.06 23.94 -8.22
C ASN A 208 2.81 25.14 -9.17
N LYS A 209 1.56 25.32 -9.62
CA LYS A 209 1.20 26.39 -10.58
C LYS A 209 1.42 27.81 -10.05
N ASP A 210 1.38 27.97 -8.72
CA ASP A 210 1.58 29.24 -8.04
C ASP A 210 3.07 29.51 -7.73
N ASN A 211 3.99 28.64 -8.19
CA ASN A 211 5.44 28.75 -7.99
C ASN A 211 5.85 28.95 -6.52
N PHE A 212 5.24 28.19 -5.60
CA PHE A 212 5.67 28.16 -4.21
C PHE A 212 7.14 27.79 -4.14
N PRO A 213 7.99 28.49 -3.35
CA PRO A 213 9.44 28.26 -3.34
C PRO A 213 9.85 27.00 -2.58
N ASN A 214 9.02 26.50 -1.67
CA ASN A 214 9.33 25.36 -0.81
C ASN A 214 8.13 24.44 -0.58
N MET A 215 8.44 23.22 -0.15
CA MET A 215 7.46 22.15 0.04
C MET A 215 6.45 22.48 1.13
N TYR A 216 6.84 23.22 2.17
CA TYR A 216 5.95 23.60 3.27
C TYR A 216 4.75 24.41 2.73
N LEU A 217 5.01 25.48 1.97
CA LEU A 217 3.97 26.33 1.40
C LEU A 217 3.09 25.57 0.40
N LEU A 218 3.71 24.74 -0.46
CA LEU A 218 2.99 23.92 -1.44
C LEU A 218 2.06 22.92 -0.74
N LEU A 219 2.53 22.20 0.28
CA LEU A 219 1.73 21.22 1.00
C LEU A 219 0.57 21.87 1.76
N ILE A 220 0.83 22.94 2.52
CA ILE A 220 -0.23 23.67 3.25
C ILE A 220 -1.30 24.16 2.28
N LYS A 221 -0.90 24.74 1.14
CA LYS A 221 -1.84 25.18 0.11
C LYS A 221 -2.62 24.02 -0.46
N SER A 222 -1.94 22.96 -0.92
CA SER A 222 -2.58 21.81 -1.56
C SER A 222 -3.55 21.11 -0.62
N ILE A 223 -3.18 20.84 0.63
CA ILE A 223 -4.04 20.21 1.65
C ILE A 223 -5.30 21.04 1.89
N LYS A 224 -5.17 22.37 2.03
CA LYS A 224 -6.32 23.28 2.22
C LYS A 224 -7.20 23.38 0.96
N ASP A 225 -6.59 23.31 -0.23
CA ASP A 225 -7.28 23.40 -1.52
C ASP A 225 -8.04 22.14 -1.91
N VAL A 226 -7.68 20.95 -1.41
CA VAL A 226 -8.43 19.70 -1.68
C VAL A 226 -9.91 19.86 -1.29
N LYS A 227 -10.23 20.71 -0.32
CA LYS A 227 -11.61 21.04 0.07
C LYS A 227 -12.35 21.92 -0.96
N ASN A 228 -11.63 22.68 -1.78
CA ASN A 228 -12.18 23.73 -2.65
C ASN A 228 -12.10 23.40 -4.15
N LYS A 229 -11.20 22.52 -4.59
CA LYS A 229 -11.01 22.19 -6.01
C LYS A 229 -11.70 20.87 -6.38
N ARG A 230 -12.47 20.96 -7.47
CA ARG A 230 -13.06 19.85 -8.25
C ARG A 230 -12.00 18.93 -8.91
N ASP A 231 -10.98 18.49 -8.19
CA ASP A 231 -10.07 17.41 -8.65
C ASP A 231 -10.60 16.01 -8.28
N LEU A 232 -11.77 15.97 -7.63
CA LEU A 232 -12.59 14.79 -7.35
C LEU A 232 -13.06 14.02 -8.60
N ALA A 233 -13.00 14.64 -9.79
CA ALA A 233 -13.40 13.98 -11.03
C ALA A 233 -12.33 13.00 -11.55
N ILE A 234 -11.06 13.15 -11.16
CA ILE A 234 -9.94 12.34 -11.66
C ILE A 234 -9.30 11.50 -10.54
N TYR A 235 -9.31 11.98 -9.28
CA TYR A 235 -8.76 11.25 -8.13
C TYR A 235 -9.76 11.22 -6.97
N PRO A 236 -10.51 10.13 -6.76
CA PRO A 236 -11.51 10.10 -5.73
C PRO A 236 -10.89 10.25 -4.33
N ILE A 237 -11.67 10.86 -3.45
CA ILE A 237 -11.48 10.75 -2.01
C ILE A 237 -12.26 9.49 -1.63
N TYR A 238 -11.55 8.39 -1.50
CA TYR A 238 -12.05 7.20 -0.81
C TYR A 238 -11.23 7.08 0.47
N GLU A 239 -11.90 6.73 1.56
CA GLU A 239 -11.31 6.61 2.90
C GLU A 239 -11.07 5.13 3.24
N THR A 240 -11.81 4.22 2.60
CA THR A 240 -11.78 2.79 2.91
C THR A 240 -11.22 1.93 1.78
N PHE A 241 -10.84 0.69 2.12
CA PHE A 241 -10.42 -0.31 1.16
C PHE A 241 -11.56 -0.64 0.17
N GLU A 242 -12.79 -0.83 0.66
CA GLU A 242 -13.95 -1.19 -0.16
C GLU A 242 -14.33 -0.11 -1.17
N GLU A 243 -14.17 1.18 -0.80
CA GLU A 243 -14.38 2.28 -1.73
C GLU A 243 -13.34 2.31 -2.85
N SER A 244 -12.07 2.01 -2.52
CA SER A 244 -11.01 1.89 -3.52
C SER A 244 -11.26 0.75 -4.51
N VAL A 245 -11.80 -0.38 -4.04
CA VAL A 245 -12.25 -1.51 -4.88
C VAL A 245 -13.36 -1.07 -5.84
N LYS A 246 -14.41 -0.42 -5.30
CA LYS A 246 -15.54 0.08 -6.11
C LYS A 246 -15.07 1.05 -7.19
N PHE A 247 -14.10 1.91 -6.87
CA PHE A 247 -13.53 2.83 -7.85
C PHE A 247 -12.71 2.09 -8.92
N TYR A 248 -11.82 1.18 -8.51
CA TYR A 248 -11.01 0.41 -9.44
C TYR A 248 -11.86 -0.38 -10.45
N LYS A 249 -12.95 -1.02 -9.99
CA LYS A 249 -13.91 -1.73 -10.84
C LYS A 249 -14.61 -0.84 -11.87
N LYS A 250 -14.78 0.46 -11.58
CA LYS A 250 -15.41 1.43 -12.50
C LYS A 250 -14.44 2.03 -13.51
N LEU A 251 -13.12 1.92 -13.28
CA LEU A 251 -12.08 2.52 -14.13
C LEU A 251 -12.26 2.20 -15.63
N PRO A 252 -12.58 0.95 -16.04
CA PRO A 252 -12.79 0.62 -17.45
C PRO A 252 -14.02 1.30 -18.10
N SER A 253 -14.99 1.72 -17.28
CA SER A 253 -16.24 2.34 -17.73
C SER A 253 -16.16 3.87 -17.80
N ILE A 254 -15.10 4.49 -17.28
CA ILE A 254 -14.90 5.94 -17.36
C ILE A 254 -14.42 6.29 -18.77
N PRO A 255 -15.06 7.25 -19.49
CA PRO A 255 -14.63 7.62 -20.83
C PRO A 255 -13.15 7.98 -20.87
N LYS A 256 -12.40 7.47 -21.86
CA LYS A 256 -10.95 7.74 -22.03
C LYS A 256 -10.59 9.23 -22.07
N ALA A 257 -11.54 10.09 -22.46
CA ALA A 257 -11.37 11.54 -22.46
C ALA A 257 -11.32 12.15 -21.04
N GLN A 258 -11.82 11.44 -20.02
CA GLN A 258 -11.87 11.88 -18.62
C GLN A 258 -10.76 11.25 -17.77
N VAL A 259 -10.17 10.13 -18.20
CA VAL A 259 -9.09 9.43 -17.48
C VAL A 259 -8.01 9.02 -18.47
N GLN A 260 -6.94 9.81 -18.55
CA GLN A 260 -5.70 9.44 -19.23
C GLN A 260 -4.80 8.71 -18.23
N ILE A 261 -5.11 7.46 -17.91
CA ILE A 261 -4.16 6.58 -17.22
C ILE A 261 -3.53 5.67 -18.28
N PRO A 262 -2.25 5.87 -18.62
CA PRO A 262 -1.57 5.01 -19.58
C PRO A 262 -1.45 3.58 -19.06
N LEU A 263 -1.33 2.62 -19.97
CA LEU A 263 -1.19 1.21 -19.61
C LEU A 263 0.21 0.99 -19.01
N ALA A 264 0.27 0.72 -17.71
CA ALA A 264 1.46 0.21 -17.06
C ALA A 264 1.20 -1.24 -16.60
N PRO A 265 1.54 -2.24 -17.42
CA PRO A 265 1.00 -3.59 -17.29
C PRO A 265 1.42 -4.27 -15.99
N GLU A 266 2.62 -4.02 -15.48
CA GLU A 266 3.10 -4.58 -14.21
C GLU A 266 2.39 -3.96 -13.00
N MET A 267 2.26 -2.63 -12.93
CA MET A 267 1.48 -1.98 -11.86
C MET A 267 0.01 -2.40 -11.91
N LYS A 268 -0.56 -2.46 -13.10
CA LYS A 268 -1.92 -2.98 -13.29
C LYS A 268 -2.05 -4.42 -12.79
N SER A 269 -1.06 -5.27 -13.05
CA SER A 269 -1.04 -6.66 -12.56
C SER A 269 -1.00 -6.73 -11.02
N LEU A 270 -0.27 -5.82 -10.36
CA LEU A 270 -0.28 -5.71 -8.90
C LEU A 270 -1.65 -5.25 -8.35
N LEU A 271 -2.28 -4.27 -8.99
CA LEU A 271 -3.63 -3.82 -8.63
C LEU A 271 -4.68 -4.89 -8.86
N ASP A 272 -4.63 -5.58 -10.00
CA ASP A 272 -5.52 -6.68 -10.34
C ASP A 272 -5.42 -7.83 -9.34
N PHE A 273 -4.23 -8.06 -8.77
CA PHE A 273 -4.01 -9.02 -7.70
C PHE A 273 -4.55 -8.52 -6.36
N LEU A 274 -4.23 -7.28 -5.97
CA LEU A 274 -4.65 -6.72 -4.68
C LEU A 274 -6.19 -6.62 -4.57
N PHE A 275 -6.84 -6.19 -5.63
CA PHE A 275 -8.31 -6.05 -5.67
C PHE A 275 -9.02 -7.34 -6.07
N TYR A 276 -8.30 -8.44 -6.23
CA TYR A 276 -8.91 -9.71 -6.57
C TYR A 276 -9.73 -10.25 -5.40
N GLY A 277 -10.94 -10.76 -5.67
CA GLY A 277 -11.84 -11.33 -4.65
C GLY A 277 -12.63 -10.30 -3.84
N HIS A 278 -12.33 -9.01 -3.97
CA HIS A 278 -13.16 -7.91 -3.48
C HIS A 278 -14.18 -7.47 -4.54
#